data_AF-A0A9W4JFY1-F1
#
_entry.id   AF-A0A9W4JFY1-F1
#
_cell.length_a   1.000
_cell.length_b   1.000
_cell.length_c   1.000
_cell.angle_alpha   90.00
_cell.angle_beta   90.00
_cell.angle_gamma   90.00
#
_symmetry.space_group_name_H-M   'P 1'
#
loop_
_entity.id
_entity.type
_entity.pdbx_description
1 polymer ?
#
loop_
_entity_poly.entity_id
_entity_poly.type
_entity_poly.pdbx_seq_one_letter_code
_entity_poly.pdbx_strand_id
1 'polypeptide(L)'
;MAPKTKAPAAAKENVSLGPLAGDGKLVFGVARIFASFNDTFVHVTDLSGRETICRVTGGMKVKADRDESSPYAAMLAAQDVAVRCKELGINALHIKIRATGGNGTKTPGPGAQSALRALARSGMRIGRIEDVTPTPSDSTRRKGGRRGRRETMATHQPTPTLLLPQLPPKTLVGIDLITFTSTANFHGIRDLSPGWHFLYTGATETLSLRSGAWFYVGDINAAGKGANDSALVSRAQTKNQATPGPEIYIWKWSADSETLVPFKGENDSDRQEAMRHKANLGAVWQSGGLFKYRSRIAPSMLVKSQKTGEQKEEQEEEEEEEEQIQPQLEARVQTEDDGKTEENGRKDWFGLTNRISPTLLSRVIGDPEVDIDGHPRWLLTSASTADRDADHIPGVDSPVEETDEPEREFGFIPVDLKRTWREGAVGRERTEAAQDRSWALGDLVDRYAGEASGGNQLLGELQFTFLMVLTMMNYSCLQQWKRLLELVLTSRSAVVDREEFVAEFLSILSLQLQRCDDVEGGLFEIDGDGGGAFLRNLLMKLRQSVDDLVGDDGDSAVKQELDELQEWVKTEYDWDLHRGSVVRQGMLQLEDGEEVEMDWDGNDEDEETGEYAPMIVEM
;
A
#
# COMPACT_ATOMS: atom_id res chain seq x y z
N MET A 1 63.24 -4.96 38.32
CA MET A 1 63.57 -5.64 37.04
C MET A 1 63.26 -4.67 35.92
N ALA A 2 64.26 -4.17 35.21
CA ALA A 2 64.10 -3.13 34.18
C ALA A 2 63.29 -3.66 32.97
N PRO A 3 62.51 -2.81 32.27
CA PRO A 3 61.82 -3.21 31.06
C PRO A 3 62.84 -3.54 29.97
N LYS A 4 62.71 -4.72 29.37
CA LYS A 4 63.54 -5.17 28.24
C LYS A 4 63.34 -4.22 27.06
N THR A 5 64.41 -3.56 26.66
CA THR A 5 64.54 -2.78 25.43
C THR A 5 64.20 -3.65 24.22
N LYS A 6 63.19 -3.24 23.42
CA LYS A 6 62.91 -3.80 22.10
C LYS A 6 64.11 -3.48 21.18
N ALA A 7 64.74 -4.52 20.63
CA ALA A 7 65.73 -4.37 19.57
C ALA A 7 65.08 -3.72 18.33
N PRO A 8 65.79 -2.85 17.58
CA PRO A 8 65.25 -2.28 16.35
C PRO A 8 65.10 -3.39 15.30
N ALA A 9 63.90 -3.49 14.72
CA ALA A 9 63.63 -4.39 13.61
C ALA A 9 64.51 -4.00 12.41
N ALA A 10 65.22 -4.97 11.84
CA ALA A 10 66.06 -4.77 10.66
C ALA A 10 65.25 -4.18 9.50
N ALA A 11 65.81 -3.15 8.84
CA ALA A 11 65.22 -2.57 7.64
C ALA A 11 65.12 -3.66 6.55
N LYS A 12 63.91 -3.97 6.10
CA LYS A 12 63.71 -4.83 4.94
C LYS A 12 64.19 -4.05 3.71
N GLU A 13 65.18 -4.58 3.00
CA GLU A 13 65.53 -4.09 1.67
C GLU A 13 64.31 -4.23 0.75
N ASN A 14 63.75 -3.12 0.29
CA ASN A 14 62.68 -3.11 -0.70
C ASN A 14 63.27 -3.47 -2.07
N VAL A 15 63.36 -4.77 -2.35
CA VAL A 15 63.63 -5.26 -3.71
C VAL A 15 62.43 -4.89 -4.58
N SER A 16 62.60 -3.89 -5.45
CA SER A 16 61.57 -3.51 -6.41
C SER A 16 61.51 -4.56 -7.52
N LEU A 17 60.47 -5.40 -7.50
CA LEU A 17 60.22 -6.46 -8.48
C LEU A 17 59.38 -5.97 -9.68
N GLY A 18 59.19 -4.65 -9.80
CA GLY A 18 58.35 -4.03 -10.81
C GLY A 18 59.10 -3.68 -12.11
N PRO A 19 58.40 -3.48 -13.23
CA PRO A 19 58.98 -2.93 -14.45
C PRO A 19 59.68 -1.58 -14.20
N LEU A 20 60.97 -1.52 -14.48
CA LEU A 20 61.81 -0.31 -14.39
C LEU A 20 61.48 0.65 -15.55
N ALA A 21 60.35 1.33 -15.47
CA ALA A 21 59.99 2.39 -16.41
C ALA A 21 60.59 3.72 -15.95
N GLY A 22 61.23 4.46 -16.88
CA GLY A 22 61.74 5.81 -16.61
C GLY A 22 60.62 6.81 -16.33
N ASP A 23 60.97 7.89 -15.62
CA ASP A 23 60.04 8.93 -15.17
C ASP A 23 59.15 9.43 -16.32
N GLY A 24 57.83 9.33 -16.13
CA GLY A 24 56.80 9.80 -17.06
C GLY A 24 56.27 8.76 -18.06
N LYS A 25 56.79 7.53 -18.10
CA LYS A 25 56.22 6.46 -18.93
C LYS A 25 55.07 5.73 -18.22
N LEU A 26 53.94 5.58 -18.92
CA LEU A 26 52.79 4.82 -18.44
C LEU A 26 53.03 3.32 -18.63
N VAL A 27 53.13 2.59 -17.52
CA VAL A 27 53.14 1.13 -17.51
C VAL A 27 51.71 0.64 -17.36
N PHE A 28 51.21 -0.09 -18.36
CA PHE A 28 49.85 -0.61 -18.39
C PHE A 28 49.77 -2.04 -17.83
N GLY A 29 48.86 -2.27 -16.88
CA GLY A 29 48.36 -3.59 -16.51
C GLY A 29 46.94 -3.83 -17.01
N VAL A 30 46.41 -5.04 -16.83
CA VAL A 30 45.03 -5.39 -17.14
C VAL A 30 44.31 -5.75 -15.84
N ALA A 31 43.35 -4.93 -15.42
CA ALA A 31 42.47 -5.19 -14.28
C ALA A 31 41.21 -5.93 -14.74
N ARG A 32 41.10 -7.19 -14.38
CA ARG A 32 39.92 -8.04 -14.56
C ARG A 32 39.04 -7.92 -13.33
N ILE A 33 37.93 -7.22 -13.45
CA ILE A 33 36.92 -7.06 -12.40
C ILE A 33 35.83 -8.09 -12.67
N PHE A 34 35.76 -9.13 -11.85
CA PHE A 34 34.65 -10.08 -11.86
C PHE A 34 33.69 -9.72 -10.75
N ALA A 35 32.51 -9.22 -11.11
CA ALA A 35 31.50 -8.77 -10.16
C ALA A 35 30.29 -9.70 -10.25
N SER A 36 30.11 -10.51 -9.21
CA SER A 36 28.93 -11.34 -9.01
C SER A 36 28.00 -10.71 -7.97
N PHE A 37 26.81 -11.30 -7.77
CA PHE A 37 25.91 -10.89 -6.69
C PHE A 37 26.40 -11.29 -5.30
N ASN A 38 27.42 -12.16 -5.21
CA ASN A 38 27.92 -12.68 -3.93
C ASN A 38 29.25 -12.03 -3.52
N ASP A 39 30.14 -11.76 -4.48
CA ASP A 39 31.45 -11.15 -4.22
C ASP A 39 32.00 -10.44 -5.47
N THR A 40 32.91 -9.49 -5.25
CA THR A 40 33.65 -8.75 -6.27
C THR A 40 35.14 -9.08 -6.22
N PHE A 41 35.65 -9.61 -7.31
CA PHE A 41 37.06 -9.97 -7.47
C PHE A 41 37.76 -8.94 -8.33
N VAL A 42 38.81 -8.32 -7.79
CA VAL A 42 39.70 -7.42 -8.52
C VAL A 42 41.03 -8.14 -8.73
N HIS A 43 41.30 -8.51 -9.98
CA HIS A 43 42.48 -9.26 -10.38
C HIS A 43 43.29 -8.48 -11.41
N VAL A 44 44.53 -8.13 -11.10
CA VAL A 44 45.41 -7.41 -12.02
C VAL A 44 46.46 -8.35 -12.58
N THR A 45 46.59 -8.34 -13.90
CA THR A 45 47.60 -9.09 -14.65
C THR A 45 48.46 -8.15 -15.48
N ASP A 46 49.59 -8.68 -15.97
CA ASP A 46 50.35 -8.04 -17.04
C ASP A 46 49.52 -7.98 -18.36
N LEU A 47 49.97 -7.20 -19.35
CA LEU A 47 49.39 -7.07 -20.69
C LEU A 47 49.22 -8.43 -21.40
N SER A 48 50.14 -9.36 -21.16
CA SER A 48 50.05 -10.73 -21.69
C SER A 48 48.93 -11.56 -21.06
N GLY A 49 48.40 -11.14 -19.90
CA GLY A 49 47.35 -11.82 -19.16
C GLY A 49 47.76 -13.13 -18.49
N ARG A 50 49.06 -13.49 -18.54
CA ARG A 50 49.63 -14.75 -18.01
C ARG A 50 50.12 -14.63 -16.56
N GLU A 51 50.71 -13.50 -16.21
CA GLU A 51 51.26 -13.26 -14.89
C GLU A 51 50.30 -12.45 -14.02
N THR A 52 50.09 -12.90 -12.78
CA THR A 52 49.23 -12.22 -11.79
C THR A 52 50.06 -11.31 -10.92
N ILE A 53 49.67 -10.04 -10.89
CA ILE A 53 50.36 -9.00 -10.15
C ILE A 53 49.74 -8.88 -8.75
N CYS A 54 48.42 -8.77 -8.69
CA CYS A 54 47.69 -8.79 -7.43
C CYS A 54 46.26 -9.33 -7.62
N ARG A 55 45.71 -9.90 -6.56
CA ARG A 55 44.32 -10.36 -6.49
C ARG A 55 43.77 -10.04 -5.11
N VAL A 56 42.68 -9.29 -5.06
CA VAL A 56 41.95 -8.99 -3.83
C VAL A 56 40.46 -9.14 -4.11
N THR A 57 39.71 -9.65 -3.14
CA THR A 57 38.26 -9.82 -3.24
C THR A 57 37.56 -8.98 -2.17
N GLY A 58 36.26 -8.74 -2.34
CA GLY A 58 35.43 -8.05 -1.36
C GLY A 58 35.43 -8.79 -0.02
N GLY A 59 35.28 -10.12 -0.06
CA GLY A 59 35.36 -10.98 1.13
C GLY A 59 36.66 -10.90 1.93
N MET A 60 37.79 -10.58 1.29
CA MET A 60 39.05 -10.36 2.01
C MET A 60 39.08 -9.07 2.83
N LYS A 61 38.09 -8.17 2.65
CA LYS A 61 38.01 -6.86 3.31
C LYS A 61 36.91 -6.75 4.34
N VAL A 62 35.98 -7.69 4.38
CA VAL A 62 34.88 -7.74 5.33
C VAL A 62 35.01 -8.94 6.26
N LYS A 63 34.36 -8.87 7.43
CA LYS A 63 34.38 -9.96 8.43
C LYS A 63 33.16 -10.88 8.33
N ALA A 64 32.11 -10.43 7.64
CA ALA A 64 30.84 -11.15 7.52
C ALA A 64 30.56 -11.46 6.04
N ASP A 65 30.16 -12.72 5.79
CA ASP A 65 29.92 -13.26 4.44
C ASP A 65 28.79 -12.53 3.70
N ARG A 66 27.88 -11.86 4.42
CA ARG A 66 26.78 -11.07 3.83
C ARG A 66 27.25 -9.76 3.18
N ASP A 67 28.41 -9.25 3.60
CA ASP A 67 28.91 -7.94 3.18
C ASP A 67 29.89 -8.04 2.01
N GLU A 68 30.22 -9.26 1.53
CA GLU A 68 31.22 -9.49 0.48
C GLU A 68 30.82 -8.88 -0.87
N SER A 69 29.52 -8.88 -1.19
CA SER A 69 28.96 -8.26 -2.40
C SER A 69 28.79 -6.75 -2.31
N SER A 70 29.02 -6.16 -1.13
CA SER A 70 28.72 -4.75 -0.91
C SER A 70 29.60 -3.83 -1.78
N PRO A 71 29.05 -2.70 -2.26
CA PRO A 71 29.82 -1.65 -2.92
C PRO A 71 31.03 -1.17 -2.11
N TYR A 72 30.89 -1.14 -0.77
CA TYR A 72 31.93 -0.73 0.16
C TYR A 72 33.10 -1.72 0.19
N ALA A 73 32.82 -3.02 0.27
CA ALA A 73 33.84 -4.06 0.20
C ALA A 73 34.63 -4.03 -1.12
N ALA A 74 33.92 -3.85 -2.24
CA ALA A 74 34.52 -3.72 -3.56
C ALA A 74 35.43 -2.49 -3.68
N MET A 75 35.06 -1.36 -3.07
CA MET A 75 35.88 -0.16 -3.02
C MET A 75 37.18 -0.38 -2.23
N LEU A 76 37.11 -0.97 -1.04
CA LEU A 76 38.28 -1.27 -0.22
C LEU A 76 39.23 -2.26 -0.91
N ALA A 77 38.67 -3.26 -1.61
CA ALA A 77 39.46 -4.21 -2.39
C ALA A 77 40.20 -3.53 -3.54
N ALA A 78 39.53 -2.63 -4.27
CA ALA A 78 40.12 -1.85 -5.36
C ALA A 78 41.20 -0.86 -4.89
N GLN A 79 41.02 -0.23 -3.73
CA GLN A 79 42.03 0.66 -3.13
C GLN A 79 43.31 -0.10 -2.77
N ASP A 80 43.20 -1.26 -2.12
CA ASP A 80 44.36 -2.11 -1.78
C ASP A 80 45.09 -2.59 -3.05
N VAL A 81 44.34 -2.99 -4.08
CA VAL A 81 44.91 -3.34 -5.39
C VAL A 81 45.71 -2.18 -5.98
N ALA A 82 45.19 -0.96 -5.93
CA ALA A 82 45.88 0.21 -6.46
C ALA A 82 47.18 0.53 -5.72
N VAL A 83 47.20 0.39 -4.38
CA VAL A 83 48.42 0.57 -3.59
C VAL A 83 49.49 -0.44 -4.02
N ARG A 84 49.14 -1.72 -4.10
CA ARG A 84 50.07 -2.78 -4.53
C ARG A 84 50.57 -2.61 -5.96
N CYS A 85 49.72 -2.11 -6.87
CA CYS A 85 50.13 -1.81 -8.24
C CYS A 85 51.16 -0.67 -8.31
N LYS A 86 51.01 0.37 -7.47
CA LYS A 86 51.95 1.49 -7.40
C LYS A 86 53.30 1.07 -6.83
N GLU A 87 53.31 0.22 -5.80
CA GLU A 87 54.55 -0.35 -5.25
C GLU A 87 55.35 -1.13 -6.31
N LEU A 88 54.64 -1.75 -7.25
CA LEU A 88 55.22 -2.50 -8.37
C LEU A 88 55.44 -1.64 -9.63
N GLY A 89 55.28 -0.31 -9.56
CA GLY A 89 55.58 0.59 -10.68
C GLY A 89 54.56 0.59 -11.83
N ILE A 90 53.34 0.12 -11.60
CA ILE A 90 52.25 0.13 -12.58
C ILE A 90 51.40 1.38 -12.36
N ASN A 91 51.30 2.22 -13.39
CA ASN A 91 50.66 3.53 -13.29
C ASN A 91 49.36 3.62 -14.10
N ALA A 92 49.10 2.67 -14.99
CA ALA A 92 47.91 2.64 -15.84
C ALA A 92 47.28 1.24 -15.91
N LEU A 93 45.95 1.17 -16.11
CA LEU A 93 45.19 -0.08 -16.17
C LEU A 93 44.20 -0.10 -17.32
N HIS A 94 44.18 -1.18 -18.10
CA HIS A 94 43.05 -1.57 -18.94
C HIS A 94 42.06 -2.39 -18.13
N ILE A 95 40.79 -2.02 -18.15
CA ILE A 95 39.76 -2.61 -17.30
C ILE A 95 38.90 -3.55 -18.13
N LYS A 96 38.75 -4.78 -17.64
CA LYS A 96 37.86 -5.79 -18.20
C LYS A 96 36.81 -6.16 -17.16
N ILE A 97 35.58 -5.76 -17.38
CA ILE A 97 34.46 -6.03 -16.47
C ILE A 97 33.78 -7.31 -16.93
N ARG A 98 33.48 -8.21 -15.99
CA ARG A 98 32.86 -9.51 -16.27
C ARG A 98 31.76 -9.78 -15.26
N ALA A 99 30.53 -9.97 -15.74
CA ALA A 99 29.45 -10.59 -14.98
C ALA A 99 29.53 -12.13 -15.04
N THR A 100 28.69 -12.82 -14.28
CA THR A 100 28.59 -14.29 -14.27
C THR A 100 28.41 -14.87 -15.68
N GLY A 101 27.58 -14.22 -16.51
CA GLY A 101 27.41 -14.53 -17.93
C GLY A 101 26.76 -15.89 -18.24
N GLY A 102 26.74 -16.26 -19.51
CA GLY A 102 26.11 -17.50 -19.97
C GLY A 102 24.58 -17.49 -19.83
N ASN A 103 24.01 -18.53 -19.23
CA ASN A 103 22.56 -18.65 -18.95
C ASN A 103 22.11 -17.91 -17.67
N GLY A 104 23.07 -17.37 -16.91
CA GLY A 104 22.87 -16.60 -15.68
C GLY A 104 22.70 -15.11 -15.95
N THR A 105 23.11 -14.30 -14.98
CA THR A 105 23.00 -12.84 -15.05
C THR A 105 24.07 -12.26 -15.98
N LYS A 106 23.62 -11.44 -16.94
CA LYS A 106 24.50 -10.70 -17.86
C LYS A 106 24.88 -9.33 -17.30
N THR A 107 24.15 -8.85 -16.30
CA THR A 107 24.45 -7.60 -15.60
C THR A 107 25.55 -7.83 -14.57
N PRO A 108 26.63 -7.01 -14.56
CA PRO A 108 27.64 -7.05 -13.51
C PRO A 108 27.02 -6.79 -12.13
N GLY A 109 27.52 -7.48 -11.10
CA GLY A 109 27.07 -7.28 -9.72
C GLY A 109 27.33 -5.86 -9.19
N PRO A 110 26.71 -5.48 -8.06
CA PRO A 110 26.71 -4.10 -7.53
C PRO A 110 28.12 -3.54 -7.26
N GLY A 111 29.11 -4.38 -6.95
CA GLY A 111 30.48 -3.96 -6.72
C GLY A 111 31.28 -3.56 -7.99
N ALA A 112 30.76 -3.80 -9.20
CA ALA A 112 31.48 -3.55 -10.45
C ALA A 112 31.84 -2.07 -10.65
N GLN A 113 30.82 -1.19 -10.54
CA GLN A 113 30.98 0.25 -10.73
C GLN A 113 31.78 0.89 -9.59
N SER A 114 31.58 0.39 -8.37
CA SER A 114 32.29 0.87 -7.19
C SER A 114 33.79 0.57 -7.25
N ALA A 115 34.18 -0.63 -7.68
CA ALA A 115 35.58 -0.98 -7.91
C ALA A 115 36.23 -0.14 -9.03
N LEU A 116 35.51 0.09 -10.14
CA LEU A 116 35.98 0.94 -11.24
C LEU A 116 36.24 2.39 -10.78
N ARG A 117 35.28 2.98 -10.07
CA ARG A 117 35.39 4.35 -9.52
C ARG A 117 36.52 4.43 -8.49
N ALA A 118 36.68 3.42 -7.66
CA ALA A 118 37.76 3.36 -6.67
C ALA A 118 39.16 3.32 -7.31
N LEU A 119 39.33 2.53 -8.39
CA LEU A 119 40.59 2.51 -9.16
C LEU A 119 40.87 3.88 -9.80
N ALA A 120 39.85 4.56 -10.33
CA ALA A 120 39.99 5.92 -10.87
C ALA A 120 40.43 6.92 -9.79
N ARG A 121 39.74 6.93 -8.64
CA ARG A 121 40.03 7.83 -7.50
C ARG A 121 41.41 7.57 -6.89
N SER A 122 41.89 6.33 -6.95
CA SER A 122 43.22 5.97 -6.45
C SER A 122 44.37 6.54 -7.31
N GLY A 123 44.08 7.26 -8.40
CA GLY A 123 45.08 7.92 -9.24
C GLY A 123 45.72 7.02 -10.30
N MET A 124 45.11 5.87 -10.60
CA MET A 124 45.52 5.00 -11.71
C MET A 124 44.98 5.55 -13.02
N ARG A 125 45.81 5.61 -14.07
CA ARG A 125 45.33 6.04 -15.40
C ARG A 125 44.55 4.93 -16.07
N ILE A 126 43.25 5.14 -16.28
CA ILE A 126 42.38 4.17 -16.94
C ILE A 126 42.58 4.28 -18.45
N GLY A 127 42.91 3.15 -19.08
CA GLY A 127 43.07 3.03 -20.53
C GLY A 127 41.74 2.70 -21.21
N ARG A 128 41.52 1.41 -21.47
CA ARG A 128 40.31 0.91 -22.14
C ARG A 128 39.42 0.21 -21.14
N ILE A 129 38.11 0.38 -21.27
CA ILE A 129 37.12 -0.36 -20.50
C ILE A 129 36.39 -1.28 -21.48
N GLU A 130 36.46 -2.58 -21.24
CA GLU A 130 35.81 -3.61 -22.06
C GLU A 130 34.89 -4.46 -21.18
N ASP A 131 33.64 -4.65 -21.60
CA ASP A 131 32.78 -5.68 -21.03
C ASP A 131 33.10 -7.03 -21.70
N VAL A 132 33.57 -7.98 -20.90
CA VAL A 132 33.94 -9.34 -21.34
C VAL A 132 32.98 -10.39 -20.78
N THR A 133 31.75 -10.00 -20.46
CA THR A 133 30.70 -10.90 -20.02
C THR A 133 30.40 -11.95 -21.10
N PRO A 134 30.56 -13.26 -20.81
CA PRO A 134 30.35 -14.30 -21.81
C PRO A 134 28.91 -14.32 -22.35
N THR A 135 28.75 -14.17 -23.66
CA THR A 135 27.46 -14.30 -24.36
C THR A 135 27.37 -15.68 -25.02
N PRO A 136 26.40 -16.54 -24.68
CA PRO A 136 26.27 -17.85 -25.30
C PRO A 136 25.78 -17.72 -26.75
N SER A 137 26.48 -18.37 -27.68
CA SER A 137 26.17 -18.39 -29.13
C SER A 137 25.17 -19.48 -29.53
N ASP A 138 24.94 -20.48 -28.68
CA ASP A 138 23.95 -21.55 -28.87
C ASP A 138 23.29 -21.86 -27.51
N SER A 139 21.98 -21.68 -27.40
CA SER A 139 21.30 -21.67 -26.11
C SER A 139 21.09 -23.09 -25.58
N THR A 140 21.79 -23.46 -24.51
CA THR A 140 21.30 -24.53 -23.64
C THR A 140 20.19 -23.96 -22.77
N ARG A 141 19.02 -24.61 -22.77
CA ARG A 141 17.88 -24.28 -21.88
C ARG A 141 18.38 -24.03 -20.46
N ARG A 142 17.92 -22.95 -19.80
CA ARG A 142 18.22 -22.66 -18.39
C ARG A 142 18.05 -23.96 -17.58
N LYS A 143 19.05 -24.31 -16.76
CA LYS A 143 18.94 -25.44 -15.85
C LYS A 143 17.71 -25.19 -15.00
N GLY A 144 16.68 -26.05 -15.11
CA GLY A 144 15.50 -25.95 -14.25
C GLY A 144 15.97 -25.87 -12.81
N GLY A 145 15.25 -25.08 -11.98
CA GLY A 145 15.57 -24.92 -10.57
C GLY A 145 15.94 -26.28 -9.98
N ARG A 146 17.06 -26.36 -9.25
CA ARG A 146 17.37 -27.56 -8.47
C ARG A 146 16.11 -27.85 -7.68
N ARG A 147 15.49 -28.99 -7.93
CA ARG A 147 14.30 -29.46 -7.21
C ARG A 147 14.64 -29.33 -5.72
N GLY A 148 14.16 -28.25 -5.12
CA GLY A 148 13.92 -28.21 -3.70
C GLY A 148 13.11 -29.44 -3.37
N ARG A 149 13.39 -30.00 -2.19
CA ARG A 149 12.63 -31.04 -1.51
C ARG A 149 11.26 -31.18 -2.14
N ARG A 150 10.99 -32.32 -2.80
CA ARG A 150 9.62 -32.74 -3.10
C ARG A 150 8.92 -32.73 -1.75
N GLU A 151 8.27 -31.61 -1.43
CA GLU A 151 7.02 -31.69 -0.73
C GLU A 151 6.20 -32.61 -1.61
N THR A 152 5.90 -33.77 -1.02
CA THR A 152 4.98 -34.76 -1.55
C THR A 152 3.87 -34.02 -2.28
N MET A 153 3.56 -34.46 -3.51
CA MET A 153 2.38 -34.00 -4.23
C MET A 153 1.17 -34.19 -3.31
N ALA A 154 0.86 -33.15 -2.54
CA ALA A 154 -0.47 -32.92 -2.07
C ALA A 154 -1.27 -32.78 -3.35
N THR A 155 -2.28 -33.62 -3.49
CA THR A 155 -3.40 -33.39 -4.38
C THR A 155 -3.78 -31.93 -4.24
N HIS A 156 -3.32 -31.06 -5.17
CA HIS A 156 -3.65 -29.65 -5.13
C HIS A 156 -5.16 -29.58 -5.24
N GLN A 157 -5.82 -29.26 -4.12
CA GLN A 157 -7.17 -28.74 -4.19
C GLN A 157 -7.08 -27.50 -5.08
N PRO A 158 -7.87 -27.44 -6.16
CA PRO A 158 -7.81 -26.31 -7.05
C PRO A 158 -8.22 -25.06 -6.25
N THR A 159 -7.33 -24.07 -6.20
CA THR A 159 -7.52 -22.85 -5.40
C THR A 159 -8.53 -21.92 -6.06
N PRO A 160 -9.25 -21.10 -5.28
CA PRO A 160 -10.16 -20.10 -5.84
C PRO A 160 -9.45 -19.23 -6.88
N THR A 161 -10.02 -19.14 -8.07
CA THR A 161 -9.39 -18.52 -9.25
C THR A 161 -10.38 -17.68 -10.02
N LEU A 162 -9.98 -16.47 -10.40
CA LEU A 162 -10.72 -15.56 -11.26
C LEU A 162 -10.06 -15.48 -12.63
N LEU A 163 -10.77 -15.88 -13.68
CA LEU A 163 -10.32 -15.81 -15.06
C LEU A 163 -10.85 -14.55 -15.74
N LEU A 164 -9.96 -13.85 -16.42
CA LEU A 164 -10.24 -12.60 -17.13
C LEU A 164 -9.94 -12.77 -18.62
N PRO A 165 -10.73 -13.56 -19.37
CA PRO A 165 -10.48 -13.78 -20.78
C PRO A 165 -10.65 -12.51 -21.61
N GLN A 166 -9.80 -12.38 -22.63
CA GLN A 166 -9.85 -11.31 -23.64
C GLN A 166 -9.56 -9.90 -23.08
N LEU A 167 -9.02 -9.79 -21.87
CA LEU A 167 -8.56 -8.52 -21.33
C LEU A 167 -7.44 -7.95 -22.23
N PRO A 168 -7.55 -6.72 -22.72
CA PRO A 168 -6.50 -6.09 -23.50
C PRO A 168 -5.19 -5.98 -22.68
N PRO A 169 -4.01 -6.03 -23.33
CA PRO A 169 -2.76 -5.70 -22.67
C PRO A 169 -2.71 -4.20 -22.36
N LYS A 170 -1.99 -3.82 -21.31
CA LYS A 170 -1.88 -2.44 -20.81
C LYS A 170 -3.15 -1.87 -20.16
N THR A 171 -4.10 -2.72 -19.82
CA THR A 171 -5.26 -2.35 -19.01
C THR A 171 -4.82 -2.28 -17.54
N LEU A 172 -5.26 -1.25 -16.81
CA LEU A 172 -5.09 -1.18 -15.37
C LEU A 172 -5.95 -2.27 -14.73
N VAL A 173 -5.36 -3.12 -13.90
CA VAL A 173 -6.05 -4.15 -13.14
C VAL A 173 -5.76 -3.96 -11.66
N GLY A 174 -6.81 -3.80 -10.89
CA GLY A 174 -6.77 -3.74 -9.44
C GLY A 174 -7.47 -4.95 -8.82
N ILE A 175 -6.85 -5.55 -7.82
CA ILE A 175 -7.48 -6.53 -6.93
C ILE A 175 -7.19 -6.10 -5.49
N ASP A 176 -8.24 -5.72 -4.78
CA ASP A 176 -8.18 -5.12 -3.45
C ASP A 176 -7.22 -3.91 -3.43
N LEU A 177 -6.13 -3.99 -2.67
CA LEU A 177 -5.11 -2.95 -2.52
C LEU A 177 -3.92 -3.11 -3.50
N ILE A 178 -3.99 -4.07 -4.42
CA ILE A 178 -2.94 -4.36 -5.39
C ILE A 178 -3.36 -3.81 -6.75
N THR A 179 -2.57 -2.92 -7.32
CA THR A 179 -2.74 -2.41 -8.67
C THR A 179 -1.56 -2.84 -9.55
N PHE A 180 -1.86 -3.25 -10.77
CA PHE A 180 -0.83 -3.53 -11.78
C PHE A 180 -1.40 -3.39 -13.20
N THR A 181 -0.50 -3.30 -14.16
CA THR A 181 -0.86 -3.17 -15.57
C THR A 181 -0.81 -4.53 -16.26
N SER A 182 -1.88 -4.90 -16.96
CA SER A 182 -2.03 -6.21 -17.60
C SER A 182 -0.95 -6.43 -18.67
N THR A 183 -0.41 -7.64 -18.73
CA THR A 183 0.49 -8.05 -19.80
C THR A 183 -0.27 -8.88 -20.85
N ALA A 184 0.30 -9.04 -22.04
CA ALA A 184 -0.33 -9.90 -23.07
C ALA A 184 -0.46 -11.38 -22.65
N ASN A 185 0.27 -11.83 -21.62
CA ASN A 185 0.15 -13.19 -21.07
C ASN A 185 -0.72 -13.25 -19.81
N PHE A 186 -1.32 -12.13 -19.38
CA PHE A 186 -2.18 -12.11 -18.21
C PHE A 186 -3.58 -12.63 -18.56
N HIS A 187 -4.08 -13.60 -17.79
CA HIS A 187 -5.36 -14.27 -18.04
C HIS A 187 -6.24 -14.37 -16.79
N GLY A 188 -5.79 -13.87 -15.64
CA GLY A 188 -6.54 -13.96 -14.39
C GLY A 188 -5.69 -13.98 -13.13
N ILE A 189 -6.34 -14.21 -12.00
CA ILE A 189 -5.81 -14.17 -10.65
C ILE A 189 -6.12 -15.51 -9.96
N ARG A 190 -5.15 -16.07 -9.24
CA ARG A 190 -5.28 -17.35 -8.51
C ARG A 190 -4.88 -17.20 -7.04
N ASP A 191 -5.23 -18.22 -6.25
CA ASP A 191 -4.95 -18.30 -4.82
C ASP A 191 -5.65 -17.18 -4.02
N LEU A 192 -6.89 -16.82 -4.42
CA LEU A 192 -7.71 -15.87 -3.67
C LEU A 192 -8.06 -16.46 -2.29
N SER A 193 -7.97 -15.63 -1.26
CA SER A 193 -8.38 -16.00 0.09
C SER A 193 -9.90 -16.07 0.21
N PRO A 194 -10.46 -16.81 1.18
CA PRO A 194 -11.87 -16.68 1.51
C PRO A 194 -12.18 -15.29 2.08
N GLY A 195 -13.33 -14.72 1.71
CA GLY A 195 -13.76 -13.39 2.16
C GLY A 195 -14.19 -12.47 1.01
N TRP A 196 -14.41 -11.19 1.35
CA TRP A 196 -14.71 -10.14 0.39
C TRP A 196 -13.50 -9.78 -0.44
N HIS A 197 -13.71 -9.57 -1.74
CA HIS A 197 -12.71 -9.08 -2.67
C HIS A 197 -13.32 -8.04 -3.61
N PHE A 198 -12.50 -7.09 -4.05
CA PHE A 198 -12.89 -6.05 -4.98
C PHE A 198 -11.94 -6.05 -6.18
N LEU A 199 -12.45 -6.42 -7.36
CA LEU A 199 -11.69 -6.32 -8.59
C LEU A 199 -12.16 -5.10 -9.37
N TYR A 200 -11.22 -4.30 -9.86
CA TYR A 200 -11.50 -3.18 -10.74
C TYR A 200 -10.55 -3.13 -11.92
N THR A 201 -11.02 -2.52 -13.00
CA THR A 201 -10.26 -2.32 -14.23
C THR A 201 -10.46 -0.91 -14.77
N GLY A 202 -9.41 -0.37 -15.38
CA GLY A 202 -9.48 0.87 -16.16
C GLY A 202 -8.78 0.67 -17.50
N ALA A 203 -9.33 1.23 -18.58
CA ALA A 203 -8.77 1.09 -19.91
C ALA A 203 -7.29 1.55 -19.98
N THR A 204 -6.95 2.59 -19.21
CA THR A 204 -5.59 3.14 -19.08
C THR A 204 -5.25 3.47 -17.63
N GLU A 205 -3.95 3.58 -17.33
CA GLU A 205 -3.44 3.93 -16.00
C GLU A 205 -3.90 5.31 -15.53
N THR A 206 -3.99 6.30 -16.43
CA THR A 206 -4.36 7.68 -16.11
C THR A 206 -5.70 8.07 -16.74
N LEU A 207 -6.55 8.74 -15.96
CA LEU A 207 -7.77 9.45 -16.39
C LEU A 207 -8.87 8.60 -17.06
N SER A 208 -8.83 7.27 -16.98
CA SER A 208 -9.91 6.42 -17.49
C SER A 208 -10.97 6.15 -16.43
N LEU A 209 -12.23 6.02 -16.87
CA LEU A 209 -13.31 5.51 -16.03
C LEU A 209 -12.89 4.13 -15.50
N ARG A 210 -12.89 3.97 -14.18
CA ARG A 210 -12.65 2.68 -13.54
C ARG A 210 -13.99 1.98 -13.37
N SER A 211 -14.06 0.70 -13.68
CA SER A 211 -15.22 -0.16 -13.40
C SER A 211 -14.77 -1.30 -12.52
N GLY A 212 -15.50 -1.55 -11.43
CA GLY A 212 -15.14 -2.56 -10.45
C GLY A 212 -16.35 -3.31 -9.90
N ALA A 213 -16.09 -4.51 -9.39
CA ALA A 213 -17.11 -5.36 -8.82
C ALA A 213 -16.65 -6.00 -7.50
N TRP A 214 -17.51 -5.91 -6.50
CA TRP A 214 -17.41 -6.66 -5.25
C TRP A 214 -17.89 -8.08 -5.46
N PHE A 215 -17.14 -9.05 -4.94
CA PHE A 215 -17.51 -10.46 -4.94
C PHE A 215 -17.00 -11.14 -3.67
N TYR A 216 -17.54 -12.31 -3.37
CA TYR A 216 -17.17 -13.08 -2.17
C TYR A 216 -16.61 -14.44 -2.56
N VAL A 217 -15.49 -14.82 -1.96
CA VAL A 217 -14.87 -16.14 -2.13
C VAL A 217 -15.19 -17.00 -0.91
N GLY A 218 -15.74 -18.20 -1.13
CA GLY A 218 -16.26 -19.08 -0.10
C GLY A 218 -17.77 -19.00 0.07
N ASP A 219 -18.26 -19.50 1.21
CA ASP A 219 -19.70 -19.48 1.52
C ASP A 219 -20.16 -18.07 1.91
N ILE A 220 -20.74 -17.35 0.96
CA ILE A 220 -21.26 -15.99 1.16
C ILE A 220 -22.39 -15.94 2.21
N ASN A 221 -23.04 -17.05 2.55
CA ASN A 221 -23.99 -17.06 3.67
C ASN A 221 -23.30 -16.78 5.01
N ALA A 222 -22.01 -17.13 5.14
CA ALA A 222 -21.19 -16.77 6.30
C ALA A 222 -20.76 -15.29 6.31
N ALA A 223 -20.88 -14.59 5.17
CA ALA A 223 -20.66 -13.14 5.07
C ALA A 223 -21.84 -12.32 5.62
N GLY A 224 -23.02 -12.95 5.74
CA GLY A 224 -24.22 -12.31 6.23
C GLY A 224 -24.11 -11.86 7.69
N LYS A 225 -24.58 -10.65 7.98
CA LYS A 225 -24.71 -10.07 9.32
C LYS A 225 -26.18 -9.91 9.75
N GLY A 226 -27.14 -10.26 8.89
CA GLY A 226 -28.58 -10.32 9.18
C GLY A 226 -29.29 -11.50 8.50
N ALA A 227 -30.53 -11.80 8.89
CA ALA A 227 -31.26 -12.98 8.41
C ALA A 227 -31.63 -12.93 6.90
N ASN A 228 -31.84 -11.73 6.34
CA ASN A 228 -32.09 -11.51 4.91
C ASN A 228 -30.86 -11.62 3.99
N ASP A 229 -29.63 -11.64 4.52
CA ASP A 229 -28.43 -11.88 3.69
C ASP A 229 -28.50 -13.24 2.99
N SER A 230 -29.02 -14.26 3.69
CA SER A 230 -29.26 -15.60 3.12
C SER A 230 -30.36 -15.61 2.05
N ALA A 231 -31.32 -14.69 2.07
CA ALA A 231 -32.42 -14.61 1.10
C ALA A 231 -31.96 -14.00 -0.24
N LEU A 232 -31.10 -12.98 -0.20
CA LEU A 232 -30.47 -12.40 -1.39
C LEU A 232 -29.55 -13.41 -2.09
N VAL A 233 -28.79 -14.17 -1.30
CA VAL A 233 -27.88 -15.22 -1.77
C VAL A 233 -28.63 -16.44 -2.30
N SER A 234 -29.68 -16.91 -1.60
CA SER A 234 -30.44 -18.11 -2.00
C SER A 234 -31.30 -17.89 -3.26
N ARG A 235 -31.71 -16.64 -3.54
CA ARG A 235 -32.36 -16.28 -4.81
C ARG A 235 -31.40 -16.41 -6.00
N ALA A 236 -30.11 -16.09 -5.79
CA ALA A 236 -29.04 -16.26 -6.77
C ALA A 236 -28.58 -17.74 -6.93
N GLN A 237 -28.62 -18.54 -5.85
CA GLN A 237 -28.16 -19.94 -5.84
C GLN A 237 -29.20 -20.97 -6.35
N THR A 238 -30.16 -20.58 -7.21
CA THR A 238 -31.15 -21.54 -7.71
C THR A 238 -30.58 -22.46 -8.80
N LYS A 239 -30.30 -23.71 -8.40
CA LYS A 239 -29.94 -24.92 -9.18
C LYS A 239 -28.45 -25.11 -9.54
N ASN A 240 -27.71 -25.78 -8.63
CA ASN A 240 -26.64 -26.78 -8.90
C ASN A 240 -25.37 -26.67 -8.02
N GLN A 241 -25.48 -26.47 -6.70
CA GLN A 241 -24.33 -26.71 -5.82
C GLN A 241 -24.53 -27.99 -5.00
N ALA A 242 -24.16 -29.11 -5.63
CA ALA A 242 -23.88 -30.37 -4.95
C ALA A 242 -22.52 -30.95 -5.41
N THR A 243 -21.54 -30.09 -5.70
CA THR A 243 -20.18 -30.56 -6.04
C THR A 243 -19.11 -29.74 -5.31
N PRO A 244 -18.20 -30.38 -4.55
CA PRO A 244 -17.04 -29.74 -3.93
C PRO A 244 -15.93 -29.52 -4.97
N GLY A 245 -16.24 -28.71 -5.99
CA GLY A 245 -15.29 -28.29 -7.02
C GLY A 245 -14.52 -27.03 -6.61
N PRO A 246 -13.46 -26.65 -7.34
CA PRO A 246 -12.87 -25.32 -7.19
C PRO A 246 -13.85 -24.22 -7.53
N GLU A 247 -13.85 -23.17 -6.71
CA GLU A 247 -14.50 -21.91 -7.06
C GLU A 247 -13.72 -21.22 -8.18
N ILE A 248 -14.34 -21.14 -9.36
CA ILE A 248 -13.76 -20.50 -10.55
C ILE A 248 -14.73 -19.42 -11.03
N TYR A 249 -14.30 -18.17 -10.97
CA TYR A 249 -15.02 -17.00 -11.46
C TYR A 249 -14.53 -16.68 -12.87
N ILE A 250 -15.42 -16.28 -13.79
CA ILE A 250 -15.04 -16.01 -15.19
C ILE A 250 -15.73 -14.74 -15.67
N TRP A 251 -14.96 -13.65 -15.81
CA TRP A 251 -15.46 -12.36 -16.26
C TRP A 251 -14.74 -11.94 -17.54
N LYS A 252 -15.50 -11.86 -18.62
CA LYS A 252 -14.99 -11.57 -19.97
C LYS A 252 -14.94 -10.06 -20.18
N TRP A 253 -13.88 -9.60 -20.81
CA TRP A 253 -13.80 -8.22 -21.27
C TRP A 253 -14.81 -7.97 -22.39
N SER A 254 -15.67 -6.97 -22.21
CA SER A 254 -16.56 -6.44 -23.23
C SER A 254 -15.92 -5.21 -23.85
N ALA A 255 -15.68 -5.25 -25.17
CA ALA A 255 -15.14 -4.10 -25.89
C ALA A 255 -16.17 -2.98 -26.08
N ASP A 256 -17.46 -3.29 -26.02
CA ASP A 256 -18.54 -2.32 -26.23
C ASP A 256 -18.75 -1.43 -25.00
N SER A 257 -18.67 -2.03 -23.80
CA SER A 257 -18.82 -1.31 -22.53
C SER A 257 -17.49 -0.96 -21.87
N GLU A 258 -16.36 -1.44 -22.40
CA GLU A 258 -15.03 -1.35 -21.78
C GLU A 258 -15.02 -1.82 -20.30
N THR A 259 -15.82 -2.85 -20.00
CA THR A 259 -15.96 -3.40 -18.65
C THR A 259 -15.86 -4.93 -18.64
N LEU A 260 -15.66 -5.49 -17.44
CA LEU A 260 -15.71 -6.92 -17.19
C LEU A 260 -17.15 -7.38 -16.94
N VAL A 261 -17.61 -8.30 -17.79
CA VAL A 261 -18.98 -8.85 -17.78
C VAL A 261 -18.93 -10.35 -17.47
N PRO A 262 -19.77 -10.86 -16.55
CA PRO A 262 -19.83 -12.27 -16.24
C PRO A 262 -20.57 -13.02 -17.34
N PHE A 263 -20.26 -14.30 -17.51
CA PHE A 263 -21.14 -15.17 -18.28
C PHE A 263 -22.43 -15.41 -17.48
N LYS A 264 -23.59 -14.97 -18.00
CA LYS A 264 -24.91 -15.20 -17.36
C LYS A 264 -25.52 -16.57 -17.71
N GLY A 265 -25.00 -17.24 -18.75
CA GLY A 265 -25.45 -18.57 -19.16
C GLY A 265 -26.84 -18.59 -19.80
N GLU A 266 -27.29 -17.48 -20.36
CA GLU A 266 -28.58 -17.36 -21.07
C GLU A 266 -28.58 -18.14 -22.39
N ASN A 267 -27.47 -18.10 -23.12
CA ASN A 267 -27.29 -18.79 -24.40
C ASN A 267 -26.38 -20.03 -24.27
N ASP A 268 -26.63 -21.05 -25.09
CA ASP A 268 -25.80 -22.26 -25.12
C ASP A 268 -24.34 -21.98 -25.54
N SER A 269 -24.11 -20.94 -26.34
CA SER A 269 -22.77 -20.47 -26.71
C SER A 269 -21.98 -20.01 -25.48
N ASP A 270 -22.60 -19.22 -24.61
CA ASP A 270 -21.97 -18.66 -23.40
C ASP A 270 -21.59 -19.78 -22.42
N ARG A 271 -22.47 -20.77 -22.29
CA ARG A 271 -22.20 -21.98 -21.48
C ARG A 271 -21.02 -22.77 -22.03
N GLN A 272 -20.95 -22.94 -23.34
CA GLN A 272 -19.83 -23.63 -24.00
C GLN A 272 -18.51 -22.86 -23.85
N GLU A 273 -18.53 -21.53 -23.98
CA GLU A 273 -17.35 -20.68 -23.80
C GLU A 273 -16.85 -20.73 -22.34
N ALA A 274 -17.74 -20.60 -21.36
CA ALA A 274 -17.39 -20.74 -19.95
C ALA A 274 -16.79 -22.13 -19.63
N MET A 275 -17.40 -23.21 -20.13
CA MET A 275 -16.88 -24.57 -19.96
C MET A 275 -15.51 -24.75 -20.61
N ARG A 276 -15.27 -24.13 -21.78
CA ARG A 276 -13.97 -24.15 -22.45
C ARG A 276 -12.89 -23.44 -21.61
N HIS A 277 -13.21 -22.31 -20.98
CA HIS A 277 -12.28 -21.61 -20.10
C HIS A 277 -11.93 -22.45 -18.86
N LYS A 278 -12.93 -23.06 -18.21
CA LYS A 278 -12.70 -23.98 -17.08
C LYS A 278 -11.84 -25.17 -17.47
N ALA A 279 -12.10 -25.79 -18.63
CA ALA A 279 -11.32 -26.93 -19.12
C ALA A 279 -9.86 -26.58 -19.44
N ASN A 280 -9.59 -25.35 -19.88
CA ASN A 280 -8.25 -24.88 -20.23
C ASN A 280 -7.46 -24.30 -19.05
N LEU A 281 -8.06 -24.20 -17.86
CA LEU A 281 -7.43 -23.59 -16.67
C LEU A 281 -6.04 -24.19 -16.37
N GLY A 282 -5.89 -25.52 -16.46
CA GLY A 282 -4.62 -26.19 -16.22
C GLY A 282 -3.49 -25.77 -17.17
N ALA A 283 -3.82 -25.48 -18.44
CA ALA A 283 -2.85 -24.99 -19.42
C ALA A 283 -2.46 -23.53 -19.13
N VAL A 284 -3.42 -22.68 -18.76
CA VAL A 284 -3.18 -21.27 -18.38
C VAL A 284 -2.35 -21.17 -17.09
N TRP A 285 -2.57 -22.09 -16.15
CA TRP A 285 -1.74 -22.19 -14.96
C TRP A 285 -0.29 -22.55 -15.33
N GLN A 286 -0.10 -23.55 -16.19
CA GLN A 286 1.23 -23.99 -16.61
C GLN A 286 1.99 -22.96 -17.46
N SER A 287 1.28 -22.09 -18.18
CA SER A 287 1.88 -20.99 -18.94
C SER A 287 2.32 -19.81 -18.05
N GLY A 288 1.96 -19.82 -16.76
CA GLY A 288 2.23 -18.73 -15.84
C GLY A 288 1.38 -17.49 -16.11
N GLY A 289 0.23 -17.65 -16.80
CA GLY A 289 -0.66 -16.53 -17.13
C GLY A 289 -1.58 -16.07 -16.00
N LEU A 290 -1.51 -16.72 -14.83
CA LEU A 290 -2.30 -16.39 -13.65
C LEU A 290 -1.45 -15.68 -12.60
N PHE A 291 -1.85 -14.46 -12.23
CA PHE A 291 -1.24 -13.69 -11.15
C PHE A 291 -1.55 -14.34 -9.80
N LYS A 292 -0.53 -14.55 -8.96
CA LYS A 292 -0.72 -15.07 -7.60
C LYS A 292 -1.18 -13.93 -6.70
N TYR A 293 -2.40 -14.02 -6.16
CA TYR A 293 -2.89 -13.05 -5.19
C TYR A 293 -2.03 -13.07 -3.91
N ARG A 294 -1.70 -11.87 -3.40
CA ARG A 294 -0.96 -11.65 -2.15
C ARG A 294 -1.45 -10.36 -1.51
N SER A 295 -2.04 -10.42 -0.32
CA SER A 295 -2.53 -9.18 0.32
C SER A 295 -1.37 -8.22 0.64
N ARG A 296 -1.64 -6.91 0.55
CA ARG A 296 -0.66 -5.83 0.72
C ARG A 296 -0.65 -5.33 2.17
N ILE A 297 0.54 -5.13 2.74
CA ILE A 297 0.73 -4.43 4.03
C ILE A 297 1.00 -2.94 3.79
N ALA A 298 0.60 -2.08 4.72
CA ALA A 298 0.88 -0.65 4.66
C ALA A 298 2.40 -0.43 4.70
N PRO A 299 2.97 0.44 3.85
CA PRO A 299 4.40 0.75 3.90
C PRO A 299 4.89 1.17 5.29
N SER A 300 4.10 1.97 6.02
CA SER A 300 4.38 2.43 7.40
C SER A 300 4.53 1.27 8.41
N MET A 301 3.81 0.17 8.22
CA MET A 301 3.92 -1.03 9.07
C MET A 301 5.17 -1.88 8.80
N LEU A 302 5.69 -1.86 7.56
CA LEU A 302 6.91 -2.59 7.21
C LEU A 302 8.14 -1.99 7.91
N VAL A 303 8.15 -0.66 8.11
CA VAL A 303 9.23 0.06 8.79
C VAL A 303 9.22 -0.18 10.31
N LYS A 304 8.04 -0.24 10.95
CA LYS A 304 7.91 -0.47 12.41
C LYS A 304 8.33 -1.89 12.84
N SER A 305 8.15 -2.90 11.98
CA SER A 305 8.61 -4.28 12.25
C SER A 305 10.14 -4.41 12.32
N GLN A 306 10.90 -3.44 11.81
CA GLN A 306 12.36 -3.40 11.93
C GLN A 306 12.82 -2.64 13.18
N LYS A 307 12.11 -1.58 13.60
CA LYS A 307 12.42 -0.79 14.82
C LYS A 307 12.26 -1.58 16.13
N THR A 308 11.53 -2.69 16.13
CA THR A 308 11.38 -3.57 17.30
C THR A 308 12.51 -4.62 17.45
N GLY A 309 13.44 -4.70 16.50
CA GLY A 309 14.50 -5.72 16.47
C GLY A 309 15.89 -5.27 16.92
N GLU A 310 16.22 -3.97 16.88
CA GLU A 310 17.54 -3.46 17.30
C GLU A 310 17.37 -2.16 18.08
N GLN A 311 18.28 -1.97 19.04
CA GLN A 311 18.12 -1.15 20.25
C GLN A 311 17.88 0.34 20.00
N LYS A 312 17.15 0.94 20.96
CA LYS A 312 17.30 2.35 21.39
C LYS A 312 18.79 2.69 21.50
N GLU A 313 19.27 3.62 20.67
CA GLU A 313 20.21 4.68 21.04
C GLU A 313 20.47 5.60 19.83
N GLU A 314 20.63 6.89 20.14
CA GLU A 314 21.08 8.01 19.30
C GLU A 314 20.04 8.66 18.37
N GLN A 315 19.46 9.74 18.90
CA GLN A 315 18.86 10.86 18.18
C GLN A 315 19.95 11.73 17.53
N GLU A 316 19.51 12.40 16.47
CA GLU A 316 20.10 13.55 15.76
C GLU A 316 21.11 13.25 14.63
N GLU A 317 20.86 13.95 13.52
CA GLU A 317 21.62 14.04 12.26
C GLU A 317 21.33 12.95 11.21
N GLU A 318 20.34 13.22 10.34
CA GLU A 318 20.53 13.36 8.88
C GLU A 318 19.16 13.42 8.18
N GLU A 319 18.48 14.58 8.27
CA GLU A 319 17.54 15.02 7.24
C GLU A 319 18.37 15.41 6.01
N GLU A 320 18.47 14.54 5.00
CA GLU A 320 18.77 14.90 3.58
C GLU A 320 18.91 13.68 2.63
N GLU A 321 18.77 12.42 3.08
CA GLU A 321 18.85 11.23 2.20
C GLU A 321 17.50 10.53 1.88
N GLU A 322 16.35 11.16 2.15
CA GLU A 322 15.04 10.49 1.98
C GLU A 322 14.52 10.39 0.54
N GLU A 323 15.04 11.14 -0.44
CA GLU A 323 14.44 11.16 -1.79
C GLU A 323 14.98 10.10 -2.78
N GLN A 324 15.97 9.27 -2.43
CA GLN A 324 16.61 8.37 -3.41
C GLN A 324 16.58 6.87 -3.07
N ILE A 325 16.06 6.51 -1.89
CA ILE A 325 16.12 5.12 -1.38
C ILE A 325 14.79 4.36 -1.54
N GLN A 326 13.66 5.06 -1.77
CA GLN A 326 12.31 4.48 -1.90
C GLN A 326 12.20 3.25 -2.84
N PRO A 327 12.73 3.26 -4.09
CA PRO A 327 12.51 2.15 -5.02
C PRO A 327 13.40 0.92 -4.77
N GLN A 328 14.44 1.03 -3.93
CA GLN A 328 15.40 -0.05 -3.69
C GLN A 328 15.10 -0.86 -2.41
N LEU A 329 14.36 -0.28 -1.45
CA LEU A 329 13.84 -1.01 -0.30
C LEU A 329 12.65 -1.89 -0.68
N GLU A 330 11.77 -1.42 -1.58
CA GLU A 330 10.58 -2.17 -2.04
C GLU A 330 10.92 -3.53 -2.66
N ALA A 331 12.06 -3.65 -3.34
CA ALA A 331 12.53 -4.91 -3.93
C ALA A 331 13.22 -5.86 -2.93
N ARG A 332 13.62 -5.37 -1.75
CA ARG A 332 14.48 -6.08 -0.78
C ARG A 332 13.71 -6.84 0.30
N VAL A 333 12.42 -6.53 0.49
CA VAL A 333 11.55 -7.17 1.51
C VAL A 333 11.09 -8.59 1.12
N GLN A 334 11.23 -8.99 -0.15
CA GLN A 334 10.51 -10.13 -0.74
C GLN A 334 11.16 -11.53 -0.65
N THR A 335 12.19 -11.80 0.16
CA THR A 335 12.85 -13.13 0.07
C THR A 335 12.98 -13.96 1.34
N GLU A 336 12.71 -13.45 2.54
CA GLU A 336 12.79 -14.28 3.76
C GLU A 336 11.61 -14.13 4.76
N ASP A 337 10.70 -13.17 4.58
CA ASP A 337 9.56 -12.90 5.50
C ASP A 337 8.16 -13.08 4.87
N ASP A 338 8.10 -13.52 3.60
CA ASP A 338 6.90 -13.56 2.75
C ASP A 338 5.64 -14.17 3.41
N GLY A 339 5.77 -15.18 4.27
CA GLY A 339 4.62 -15.86 4.88
C GLY A 339 3.89 -15.03 5.95
N LYS A 340 4.64 -14.36 6.83
CA LYS A 340 4.04 -13.51 7.88
C LYS A 340 3.51 -12.22 7.30
N THR A 341 4.21 -11.66 6.32
CA THR A 341 3.75 -10.48 5.57
C THR A 341 2.45 -10.80 4.82
N GLU A 342 2.35 -11.96 4.15
CA GLU A 342 1.10 -12.38 3.51
C GLU A 342 -0.05 -12.59 4.53
N GLU A 343 0.24 -13.13 5.72
CA GLU A 343 -0.78 -13.33 6.77
C GLU A 343 -1.28 -12.00 7.35
N ASN A 344 -0.37 -11.08 7.67
CA ASN A 344 -0.73 -9.77 8.22
C ASN A 344 -1.52 -8.94 7.20
N GLY A 345 -1.10 -8.92 5.92
CA GLY A 345 -1.87 -8.26 4.87
C GLY A 345 -3.30 -8.83 4.76
N ARG A 346 -3.49 -10.14 4.96
CA ARG A 346 -4.84 -10.74 4.97
C ARG A 346 -5.66 -10.29 6.18
N LYS A 347 -5.04 -10.16 7.35
CA LYS A 347 -5.70 -9.63 8.55
C LYS A 347 -6.11 -8.18 8.36
N ASP A 348 -5.24 -7.36 7.77
CA ASP A 348 -5.54 -5.96 7.47
C ASP A 348 -6.73 -5.85 6.51
N TRP A 349 -6.70 -6.58 5.39
CA TRP A 349 -7.80 -6.58 4.43
C TRP A 349 -9.11 -7.07 5.05
N PHE A 350 -9.04 -8.12 5.89
CA PHE A 350 -10.21 -8.57 6.65
C PHE A 350 -10.70 -7.49 7.61
N GLY A 351 -9.82 -6.78 8.32
CA GLY A 351 -10.18 -5.67 9.20
C GLY A 351 -10.83 -4.50 8.45
N LEU A 352 -10.45 -4.25 7.19
CA LEU A 352 -11.06 -3.23 6.33
C LEU A 352 -12.40 -3.64 5.72
N THR A 353 -12.77 -4.93 5.76
CA THR A 353 -13.95 -5.47 5.05
C THR A 353 -14.90 -6.28 5.94
N ASN A 354 -14.57 -6.50 7.22
CA ASN A 354 -15.32 -7.39 8.13
C ASN A 354 -16.75 -6.93 8.44
N ARG A 355 -17.09 -5.66 8.23
CA ARG A 355 -18.44 -5.10 8.39
C ARG A 355 -19.20 -4.95 7.06
N ILE A 356 -18.56 -5.18 5.92
CA ILE A 356 -19.24 -5.27 4.63
C ILE A 356 -20.12 -6.52 4.61
N SER A 357 -21.36 -6.37 4.12
CA SER A 357 -22.35 -7.45 4.03
C SER A 357 -23.14 -7.37 2.72
N PRO A 358 -23.77 -8.49 2.26
CA PRO A 358 -24.57 -8.48 1.04
C PRO A 358 -25.73 -7.49 1.08
N THR A 359 -26.44 -7.37 2.22
CA THR A 359 -27.49 -6.38 2.45
C THR A 359 -26.98 -4.95 2.33
N LEU A 360 -25.80 -4.67 2.86
CA LEU A 360 -25.18 -3.36 2.75
C LEU A 360 -24.83 -3.02 1.29
N LEU A 361 -24.15 -3.93 0.59
CA LEU A 361 -23.79 -3.71 -0.82
C LEU A 361 -25.05 -3.56 -1.69
N SER A 362 -26.09 -4.36 -1.43
CA SER A 362 -27.35 -4.27 -2.19
C SER A 362 -28.12 -3.00 -1.89
N ARG A 363 -28.04 -2.47 -0.67
CA ARG A 363 -28.61 -1.17 -0.32
C ARG A 363 -27.87 -0.02 -1.00
N VAL A 364 -26.54 -0.05 -0.97
CA VAL A 364 -25.70 1.04 -1.46
C VAL A 364 -25.58 1.04 -2.99
N ILE A 365 -25.40 -0.12 -3.62
CA ILE A 365 -25.09 -0.25 -5.06
C ILE A 365 -26.30 -0.80 -5.85
N GLY A 366 -27.25 -1.46 -5.17
CA GLY A 366 -28.36 -2.18 -5.79
C GLY A 366 -28.12 -3.68 -5.89
N ASP A 367 -29.14 -4.41 -6.36
CA ASP A 367 -29.11 -5.88 -6.42
C ASP A 367 -27.92 -6.42 -7.26
N PRO A 368 -27.29 -7.53 -6.82
CA PRO A 368 -26.13 -8.10 -7.49
C PRO A 368 -26.49 -8.73 -8.83
N GLU A 369 -25.53 -8.70 -9.74
CA GLU A 369 -25.54 -9.61 -10.89
C GLU A 369 -25.07 -10.99 -10.46
N VAL A 370 -25.55 -12.03 -11.15
CA VAL A 370 -25.22 -13.42 -10.84
C VAL A 370 -24.53 -14.05 -12.05
N ASP A 371 -23.40 -14.71 -11.82
CA ASP A 371 -22.70 -15.45 -12.87
C ASP A 371 -23.35 -16.81 -13.17
N ILE A 372 -22.80 -17.52 -14.17
CA ILE A 372 -23.27 -18.81 -14.64
C ILE A 372 -23.30 -19.90 -13.56
N ASP A 373 -22.50 -19.77 -12.50
CA ASP A 373 -22.38 -20.73 -11.40
C ASP A 373 -23.17 -20.28 -10.14
N GLY A 374 -23.86 -19.15 -10.21
CA GLY A 374 -24.67 -18.63 -9.11
C GLY A 374 -23.92 -17.70 -8.15
N HIS A 375 -22.71 -17.24 -8.50
CA HIS A 375 -21.96 -16.31 -7.64
C HIS A 375 -22.43 -14.87 -7.85
N PRO A 376 -22.80 -14.15 -6.78
CA PRO A 376 -23.22 -12.75 -6.88
C PRO A 376 -22.01 -11.81 -6.99
N ARG A 377 -22.19 -10.72 -7.74
CA ARG A 377 -21.26 -9.59 -7.82
C ARG A 377 -22.00 -8.25 -7.80
N TRP A 378 -21.46 -7.25 -7.12
CA TRP A 378 -22.01 -5.89 -7.10
C TRP A 378 -21.11 -4.96 -7.92
N LEU A 379 -21.62 -4.47 -9.05
CA LEU A 379 -20.90 -3.64 -10.01
C LEU A 379 -21.04 -2.15 -9.68
N LEU A 380 -19.94 -1.41 -9.75
CA LEU A 380 -19.93 0.05 -9.65
C LEU A 380 -18.83 0.66 -10.55
N THR A 381 -18.94 1.96 -10.84
CA THR A 381 -17.95 2.72 -11.62
C THR A 381 -17.39 3.86 -10.79
N SER A 382 -16.26 4.42 -11.22
CA SER A 382 -15.71 5.63 -10.59
C SER A 382 -16.65 6.84 -10.73
N ALA A 383 -17.59 6.81 -11.69
CA ALA A 383 -18.60 7.84 -11.92
C ALA A 383 -19.91 7.65 -11.12
N SER A 384 -20.13 6.49 -10.50
CA SER A 384 -21.28 6.26 -9.63
C SER A 384 -21.35 7.35 -8.55
N THR A 385 -22.52 7.95 -8.34
CA THR A 385 -22.68 9.09 -7.42
C THR A 385 -24.00 9.00 -6.66
N ALA A 386 -24.06 9.58 -5.46
CA ALA A 386 -25.32 9.80 -4.76
C ALA A 386 -26.00 11.06 -5.31
N ASP A 387 -27.34 11.06 -5.39
CA ASP A 387 -28.12 12.20 -5.89
C ASP A 387 -27.76 13.54 -5.21
N ARG A 388 -27.54 13.52 -3.89
CA ARG A 388 -27.14 14.71 -3.11
C ARG A 388 -25.78 15.30 -3.48
N ASP A 389 -24.92 14.50 -4.10
CA ASP A 389 -23.54 14.84 -4.48
C ASP A 389 -23.42 15.05 -6.00
N ALA A 390 -24.50 14.85 -6.74
CA ALA A 390 -24.54 15.12 -8.16
C ALA A 390 -24.53 16.63 -8.41
N ASP A 391 -23.71 17.07 -9.37
CA ASP A 391 -23.68 18.46 -9.82
C ASP A 391 -24.98 18.81 -10.56
N HIS A 392 -26.01 19.23 -9.81
CA HIS A 392 -27.24 19.72 -10.42
C HIS A 392 -27.04 21.17 -10.89
N ILE A 393 -26.77 21.35 -12.19
CA ILE A 393 -26.64 22.66 -12.83
C ILE A 393 -28.04 23.14 -13.27
N PRO A 394 -28.60 24.21 -12.66
CA PRO A 394 -29.93 24.68 -13.02
C PRO A 394 -30.03 25.09 -14.49
N GLY A 395 -30.95 24.48 -15.23
CA GLY A 395 -31.21 24.78 -16.65
C GLY A 395 -30.40 23.96 -17.65
N VAL A 396 -29.54 23.04 -17.18
CA VAL A 396 -28.99 21.95 -17.99
C VAL A 396 -29.77 20.71 -17.59
N ASP A 397 -30.78 20.33 -18.39
CA ASP A 397 -31.26 18.95 -18.34
C ASP A 397 -30.04 18.10 -18.72
N SER A 398 -29.47 17.36 -17.77
CA SER A 398 -28.37 16.45 -18.07
C SER A 398 -28.78 15.63 -19.29
N PRO A 399 -27.99 15.60 -20.38
CA PRO A 399 -28.28 14.69 -21.46
C PRO A 399 -28.00 13.31 -20.88
N VAL A 400 -29.04 12.66 -20.36
CA VAL A 400 -29.05 11.22 -20.30
C VAL A 400 -29.09 10.83 -21.77
N GLU A 401 -27.92 10.79 -22.41
CA GLU A 401 -27.72 9.84 -23.49
C GLU A 401 -28.21 8.52 -22.89
N GLU A 402 -29.24 7.95 -23.51
CA GLU A 402 -29.73 6.61 -23.19
C GLU A 402 -28.57 5.64 -23.46
N THR A 403 -27.61 5.56 -22.53
CA THR A 403 -26.75 4.40 -22.38
C THR A 403 -27.67 3.27 -21.95
N ASP A 404 -27.54 2.11 -22.62
CA ASP A 404 -28.44 0.97 -22.44
C ASP A 404 -28.51 0.45 -20.97
N GLU A 405 -27.62 0.91 -20.09
CA GLU A 405 -27.72 0.72 -18.64
C GLU A 405 -27.54 2.07 -17.90
N PRO A 406 -28.57 2.58 -17.19
CA PRO A 406 -28.42 3.78 -16.37
C PRO A 406 -27.44 3.50 -15.22
N GLU A 407 -26.43 4.37 -15.05
CA GLU A 407 -25.56 4.31 -13.88
C GLU A 407 -26.40 4.40 -12.61
N ARG A 408 -26.29 3.40 -11.73
CA ARG A 408 -27.11 3.34 -10.51
C ARG A 408 -26.57 4.31 -9.47
N GLU A 409 -27.47 5.11 -8.91
CA GLU A 409 -27.16 6.04 -7.83
C GLU A 409 -26.82 5.31 -6.52
N PHE A 410 -25.95 5.90 -5.69
CA PHE A 410 -25.62 5.33 -4.39
C PHE A 410 -26.75 5.49 -3.36
N GLY A 411 -27.18 4.38 -2.77
CA GLY A 411 -28.16 4.31 -1.67
C GLY A 411 -27.55 4.47 -0.27
N PHE A 412 -26.75 5.52 -0.05
CA PHE A 412 -26.09 5.78 1.25
C PHE A 412 -27.08 6.04 2.40
N ILE A 413 -26.61 5.83 3.64
CA ILE A 413 -27.35 6.27 4.83
C ILE A 413 -27.47 7.80 4.78
N PRO A 414 -28.68 8.35 4.93
CA PRO A 414 -28.90 9.78 4.81
C PRO A 414 -28.43 10.49 6.09
N VAL A 415 -27.14 10.78 6.16
CA VAL A 415 -26.56 11.65 7.19
C VAL A 415 -26.82 13.10 6.79
N ASP A 416 -27.63 13.80 7.58
CA ASP A 416 -27.91 15.22 7.43
C ASP A 416 -27.41 15.96 8.68
N LEU A 417 -26.20 16.53 8.57
CA LEU A 417 -25.53 17.24 9.66
C LEU A 417 -26.20 18.58 10.00
N LYS A 418 -27.05 19.11 9.10
CA LYS A 418 -27.82 20.34 9.35
C LYS A 418 -29.10 20.09 10.12
N ARG A 419 -29.52 18.83 10.25
CA ARG A 419 -30.75 18.43 10.93
C ARG A 419 -30.52 17.21 11.82
N THR A 420 -29.88 17.45 12.96
CA THR A 420 -29.49 16.40 13.93
C THR A 420 -30.46 16.28 15.12
N TRP A 421 -31.67 16.83 15.01
CA TRP A 421 -32.69 16.84 16.06
C TRP A 421 -34.00 16.17 15.63
N ARG A 422 -34.78 15.71 16.61
CA ARG A 422 -36.08 15.07 16.38
C ARG A 422 -37.09 15.98 15.70
N GLU A 423 -37.99 15.38 14.93
CA GLU A 423 -39.09 16.12 14.33
C GLU A 423 -39.94 16.79 15.42
N GLY A 424 -40.13 18.11 15.32
CA GLY A 424 -40.85 18.89 16.32
C GLY A 424 -39.99 19.48 17.45
N ALA A 425 -38.66 19.24 17.49
CA ALA A 425 -37.77 19.94 18.41
C ALA A 425 -37.84 21.47 18.19
N VAL A 426 -37.74 22.25 19.28
CA VAL A 426 -37.82 23.72 19.24
C VAL A 426 -36.79 24.38 20.17
N GLY A 427 -36.31 25.56 19.76
CA GLY A 427 -35.45 26.43 20.57
C GLY A 427 -34.20 25.72 21.09
N ARG A 428 -34.04 25.72 22.42
CA ARG A 428 -32.88 25.16 23.15
C ARG A 428 -32.55 23.72 22.78
N GLU A 429 -33.56 22.89 22.56
CA GLU A 429 -33.37 21.48 22.22
C GLU A 429 -32.65 21.29 20.89
N ARG A 430 -32.89 22.18 19.91
CA ARG A 430 -32.17 22.14 18.63
C ARG A 430 -30.71 22.53 18.79
N THR A 431 -30.43 23.52 19.63
CA THR A 431 -29.06 23.94 19.94
C THR A 431 -28.30 22.81 20.63
N GLU A 432 -28.89 22.17 21.64
CA GLU A 432 -28.27 21.03 22.35
C GLU A 432 -28.01 19.85 21.39
N ALA A 433 -28.98 19.49 20.55
CA ALA A 433 -28.84 18.39 19.58
C ALA A 433 -27.92 18.70 18.38
N ALA A 434 -27.62 19.97 18.12
CA ALA A 434 -26.62 20.36 17.12
C ALA A 434 -25.20 20.33 17.69
N GLN A 435 -25.04 20.62 18.98
CA GLN A 435 -23.77 20.46 19.70
C GLN A 435 -23.44 18.98 19.97
N ASP A 436 -24.44 18.17 20.30
CA ASP A 436 -24.29 16.73 20.50
C ASP A 436 -25.17 15.94 19.53
N ARG A 437 -24.53 15.33 18.52
CA ARG A 437 -25.20 14.59 17.46
C ARG A 437 -25.60 13.16 17.86
N SER A 438 -25.43 12.78 19.13
CA SER A 438 -25.72 11.42 19.64
C SER A 438 -27.15 10.96 19.37
N TRP A 439 -28.14 11.87 19.44
CA TRP A 439 -29.52 11.51 19.10
C TRP A 439 -29.65 11.12 17.62
N ALA A 440 -29.05 11.89 16.71
CA ALA A 440 -29.11 11.63 15.27
C ALA A 440 -28.40 10.33 14.91
N LEU A 441 -27.24 10.06 15.54
CA LEU A 441 -26.54 8.78 15.41
C LEU A 441 -27.42 7.63 15.89
N GLY A 442 -28.03 7.75 17.07
CA GLY A 442 -28.90 6.72 17.62
C GLY A 442 -30.12 6.45 16.75
N ASP A 443 -30.78 7.50 16.27
CA ASP A 443 -31.95 7.40 15.39
C ASP A 443 -31.61 6.74 14.05
N LEU A 444 -30.43 7.01 13.48
CA LEU A 444 -29.96 6.32 12.27
C LEU A 444 -29.67 4.84 12.56
N VAL A 445 -29.00 4.52 13.67
CA VAL A 445 -28.77 3.13 14.06
C VAL A 445 -30.09 2.39 14.22
N ASP A 446 -31.10 3.01 14.84
CA ASP A 446 -32.39 2.37 15.08
C ASP A 446 -33.20 2.22 13.77
N ARG A 447 -33.19 3.23 12.89
CA ARG A 447 -33.86 3.18 11.57
C ARG A 447 -33.26 2.10 10.66
N TYR A 448 -31.95 1.92 10.70
CA TYR A 448 -31.22 0.96 9.87
C TYR A 448 -30.90 -0.35 10.60
N ALA A 449 -31.47 -0.57 11.79
CA ALA A 449 -31.31 -1.81 12.54
C ALA A 449 -31.93 -3.04 11.88
N GLY A 450 -32.86 -2.85 10.92
CA GLY A 450 -33.46 -3.92 10.10
C GLY A 450 -33.47 -5.30 10.76
N GLU A 451 -32.75 -6.25 10.15
CA GLU A 451 -32.44 -7.58 10.73
C GLU A 451 -30.95 -7.75 11.08
N ALA A 452 -30.14 -6.70 10.90
CA ALA A 452 -28.71 -6.64 11.21
C ALA A 452 -28.46 -5.39 12.05
N SER A 453 -27.61 -5.46 13.09
CA SER A 453 -27.34 -4.28 13.94
C SER A 453 -27.10 -3.02 13.10
N GLY A 454 -27.87 -1.95 13.32
CA GLY A 454 -27.75 -0.72 12.52
C GLY A 454 -26.37 -0.09 12.66
N GLY A 455 -25.69 -0.32 13.79
CA GLY A 455 -24.28 0.00 13.95
C GLY A 455 -23.40 -0.71 12.91
N ASN A 456 -23.65 -1.99 12.61
CA ASN A 456 -22.92 -2.70 11.55
C ASN A 456 -23.18 -2.09 10.16
N GLN A 457 -24.39 -1.59 9.89
CA GLN A 457 -24.68 -0.91 8.63
C GLN A 457 -23.88 0.39 8.49
N LEU A 458 -23.76 1.19 9.57
CA LEU A 458 -22.94 2.40 9.59
C LEU A 458 -21.45 2.08 9.44
N LEU A 459 -20.92 1.13 10.23
CA LEU A 459 -19.50 0.73 10.17
C LEU A 459 -19.12 0.11 8.82
N GLY A 460 -20.00 -0.71 8.27
CA GLY A 460 -19.79 -1.29 6.95
C GLY A 460 -19.86 -0.25 5.83
N GLU A 461 -20.68 0.80 5.98
CA GLU A 461 -20.72 1.89 5.01
C GLU A 461 -19.46 2.73 5.10
N LEU A 462 -18.96 3.00 6.31
CA LEU A 462 -17.67 3.65 6.56
C LEU A 462 -16.50 2.89 5.88
N GLN A 463 -16.49 1.55 6.00
CA GLN A 463 -15.51 0.69 5.33
C GLN A 463 -15.64 0.73 3.82
N PHE A 464 -16.87 0.58 3.31
CA PHE A 464 -17.16 0.65 1.88
C PHE A 464 -16.71 1.97 1.28
N THR A 465 -17.12 3.10 1.85
CA THR A 465 -16.80 4.43 1.32
C THR A 465 -15.31 4.67 1.32
N PHE A 466 -14.59 4.31 2.39
CA PHE A 466 -13.13 4.45 2.45
C PHE A 466 -12.43 3.64 1.34
N LEU A 467 -12.82 2.37 1.15
CA LEU A 467 -12.22 1.53 0.13
C LEU A 467 -12.52 2.01 -1.30
N MET A 468 -13.69 2.58 -1.54
CA MET A 468 -14.04 3.17 -2.84
C MET A 468 -13.27 4.47 -3.11
N VAL A 469 -12.96 5.27 -2.09
CA VAL A 469 -12.03 6.40 -2.24
C VAL A 469 -10.64 5.89 -2.61
N LEU A 470 -10.16 4.89 -1.88
CA LEU A 470 -8.80 4.34 -2.06
C LEU A 470 -8.58 3.69 -3.43
N THR A 471 -9.56 2.94 -3.93
CA THR A 471 -9.42 2.13 -5.15
C THR A 471 -10.00 2.79 -6.39
N MET A 472 -11.13 3.49 -6.25
CA MET A 472 -11.91 4.05 -7.37
C MET A 472 -11.83 5.58 -7.47
N MET A 473 -11.22 6.26 -6.49
CA MET A 473 -11.16 7.72 -6.39
C MET A 473 -12.56 8.37 -6.46
N ASN A 474 -13.55 7.73 -5.84
CA ASN A 474 -14.93 8.19 -5.91
C ASN A 474 -15.19 9.35 -4.93
N TYR A 475 -15.61 10.50 -5.46
CA TYR A 475 -15.84 11.71 -4.67
C TYR A 475 -17.07 11.62 -3.74
N SER A 476 -18.18 11.05 -4.21
CA SER A 476 -19.39 10.89 -3.37
C SER A 476 -19.11 9.97 -2.16
N CYS A 477 -18.28 8.94 -2.34
CA CYS A 477 -17.78 8.11 -1.25
C CYS A 477 -16.89 8.91 -0.27
N LEU A 478 -16.02 9.81 -0.75
CA LEU A 478 -15.22 10.68 0.12
C LEU A 478 -16.10 11.57 0.99
N GLN A 479 -17.12 12.20 0.39
CA GLN A 479 -18.04 13.05 1.12
C GLN A 479 -18.86 12.25 2.14
N GLN A 480 -19.33 11.06 1.78
CA GLN A 480 -20.07 10.21 2.72
C GLN A 480 -19.18 9.71 3.87
N TRP A 481 -17.93 9.34 3.60
CA TRP A 481 -16.96 8.97 4.63
C TRP A 481 -16.80 10.12 5.64
N LYS A 482 -16.57 11.36 5.17
CA LYS A 482 -16.47 12.54 6.06
C LYS A 482 -17.73 12.79 6.88
N ARG A 483 -18.92 12.66 6.30
CA ARG A 483 -20.18 12.82 7.04
C ARG A 483 -20.33 11.80 8.15
N LEU A 484 -19.96 10.54 7.90
CA LEU A 484 -19.99 9.48 8.90
C LEU A 484 -18.99 9.76 10.02
N LEU A 485 -17.77 10.21 9.68
CA LEU A 485 -16.78 10.63 10.67
C LEU A 485 -17.29 11.78 11.53
N GLU A 486 -17.81 12.83 10.90
CA GLU A 486 -18.32 14.00 11.61
C GLU A 486 -19.49 13.64 12.51
N LEU A 487 -20.44 12.81 12.05
CA LEU A 487 -21.56 12.33 12.85
C LEU A 487 -21.09 11.60 14.11
N VAL A 488 -20.18 10.65 13.98
CA VAL A 488 -19.75 9.80 15.10
C VAL A 488 -18.82 10.55 16.04
N LEU A 489 -17.80 11.27 15.53
CA LEU A 489 -16.80 11.97 16.35
C LEU A 489 -17.36 13.16 17.13
N THR A 490 -18.54 13.67 16.75
CA THR A 490 -19.25 14.74 17.48
C THR A 490 -20.46 14.25 18.28
N SER A 491 -20.64 12.93 18.40
CA SER A 491 -21.68 12.32 19.24
C SER A 491 -21.13 12.09 20.66
N ARG A 492 -21.19 13.13 21.50
CA ARG A 492 -20.62 13.14 22.86
C ARG A 492 -21.24 12.09 23.76
N SER A 493 -22.57 12.08 23.93
CA SER A 493 -23.26 11.10 24.80
C SER A 493 -23.10 9.64 24.32
N ALA A 494 -22.91 9.44 23.01
CA ALA A 494 -22.72 8.11 22.42
C ALA A 494 -21.43 7.41 22.87
N VAL A 495 -20.43 8.15 23.35
CA VAL A 495 -19.21 7.58 23.98
C VAL A 495 -19.56 6.63 25.12
N VAL A 496 -20.57 6.98 25.92
CA VAL A 496 -21.03 6.18 27.06
C VAL A 496 -22.21 5.30 26.67
N ASP A 497 -23.19 5.84 25.96
CA ASP A 497 -24.44 5.12 25.63
C ASP A 497 -24.22 3.98 24.62
N ARG A 498 -23.18 4.08 23.78
CA ARG A 498 -22.87 3.16 22.68
C ARG A 498 -21.37 2.84 22.62
N GLU A 499 -20.76 2.62 23.77
CA GLU A 499 -19.31 2.42 23.95
C GLU A 499 -18.71 1.40 22.97
N GLU A 500 -19.29 0.19 22.86
CA GLU A 500 -18.80 -0.86 21.97
C GLU A 500 -18.74 -0.42 20.49
N PHE A 501 -19.75 0.34 20.04
CA PHE A 501 -19.83 0.84 18.67
C PHE A 501 -18.76 1.91 18.41
N VAL A 502 -18.57 2.84 19.35
CA VAL A 502 -17.59 3.92 19.20
C VAL A 502 -16.16 3.38 19.28
N ALA A 503 -15.89 2.43 20.18
CA ALA A 503 -14.59 1.76 20.27
C ALA A 503 -14.26 1.03 18.96
N GLU A 504 -15.22 0.28 18.41
CA GLU A 504 -15.02 -0.39 17.13
C GLU A 504 -14.84 0.61 15.96
N PHE A 505 -15.61 1.70 15.95
CA PHE A 505 -15.43 2.79 14.98
C PHE A 505 -14.01 3.34 15.00
N LEU A 506 -13.44 3.60 16.18
CA LEU A 506 -12.07 4.10 16.34
C LEU A 506 -11.03 3.08 15.87
N SER A 507 -11.25 1.79 16.17
CA SER A 507 -10.38 0.72 15.70
C SER A 507 -10.36 0.62 14.17
N ILE A 508 -11.52 0.73 13.52
CA ILE A 508 -11.64 0.77 12.06
C ILE A 508 -10.97 2.04 11.51
N LEU A 509 -11.22 3.20 12.11
CA LEU A 509 -10.61 4.46 11.69
C LEU A 509 -9.08 4.40 11.77
N SER A 510 -8.52 3.87 12.86
CA SER A 510 -7.08 3.66 13.02
C SER A 510 -6.47 2.82 11.89
N LEU A 511 -7.14 1.71 11.54
CA LEU A 511 -6.74 0.86 10.43
C LEU A 511 -6.84 1.58 9.07
N GLN A 512 -7.86 2.42 8.87
CA GLN A 512 -8.03 3.22 7.65
C GLN A 512 -6.94 4.31 7.54
N LEU A 513 -6.60 5.00 8.63
CA LEU A 513 -5.58 6.06 8.60
C LEU A 513 -4.20 5.52 8.22
N GLN A 514 -3.88 4.31 8.64
CA GLN A 514 -2.65 3.61 8.23
C GLN A 514 -2.57 3.36 6.71
N ARG A 515 -3.66 3.57 5.98
CA ARG A 515 -3.81 3.38 4.52
C ARG A 515 -4.10 4.68 3.77
N CYS A 516 -4.13 5.84 4.43
CA CYS A 516 -4.40 7.12 3.77
C CYS A 516 -3.35 7.49 2.71
N ASP A 517 -2.10 7.08 2.90
CA ASP A 517 -1.01 7.34 1.95
C ASP A 517 -1.06 6.42 0.73
N ASP A 518 -1.83 5.32 0.79
CA ASP A 518 -2.06 4.47 -0.38
C ASP A 518 -3.05 5.14 -1.39
N VAL A 519 -3.70 6.25 -1.01
CA VAL A 519 -4.60 7.01 -1.90
C VAL A 519 -3.77 7.79 -2.93
N GLU A 520 -4.08 7.59 -4.21
CA GLU A 520 -3.41 8.29 -5.31
C GLU A 520 -3.57 9.81 -5.15
N GLY A 521 -2.47 10.53 -5.00
CA GLY A 521 -2.49 11.98 -4.74
C GLY A 521 -2.85 12.37 -3.31
N GLY A 522 -2.75 11.47 -2.32
CA GLY A 522 -2.86 11.73 -0.89
C GLY A 522 -4.28 12.06 -0.42
N LEU A 523 -4.88 11.25 0.47
CA LEU A 523 -6.27 11.45 0.92
C LEU A 523 -6.52 12.88 1.43
N PHE A 524 -5.55 13.43 2.16
CA PHE A 524 -5.62 14.74 2.77
C PHE A 524 -5.19 15.89 1.85
N GLU A 525 -4.52 15.60 0.73
CA GLU A 525 -4.15 16.60 -0.26
C GLU A 525 -5.30 16.87 -1.25
N ILE A 526 -6.16 15.87 -1.47
CA ILE A 526 -7.36 15.98 -2.33
C ILE A 526 -8.34 17.06 -1.83
N ASP A 527 -8.28 17.45 -0.55
CA ASP A 527 -9.22 18.38 0.07
C ASP A 527 -8.78 19.86 0.09
N GLY A 528 -7.64 20.19 -0.51
CA GLY A 528 -7.11 21.56 -0.57
C GLY A 528 -6.27 21.99 0.65
N ASP A 529 -6.00 23.31 0.77
CA ASP A 529 -5.03 23.96 1.68
C ASP A 529 -5.27 23.77 3.21
N GLY A 530 -6.15 22.84 3.61
CA GLY A 530 -6.41 22.46 5.00
C GLY A 530 -5.79 21.13 5.45
N GLY A 531 -5.30 20.28 4.53
CA GLY A 531 -4.73 18.97 4.89
C GLY A 531 -5.65 18.12 5.79
N GLY A 532 -5.07 17.30 6.67
CA GLY A 532 -5.83 16.51 7.64
C GLY A 532 -6.41 17.30 8.82
N ALA A 533 -6.45 18.65 8.76
CA ALA A 533 -6.96 19.49 9.84
C ALA A 533 -8.43 19.20 10.18
N PHE A 534 -9.27 18.90 9.18
CA PHE A 534 -10.66 18.48 9.39
C PHE A 534 -10.74 17.33 10.40
N LEU A 535 -9.98 16.25 10.15
CA LEU A 535 -10.00 15.08 11.01
C LEU A 535 -9.32 15.36 12.36
N ARG A 536 -8.19 16.08 12.34
CA ARG A 536 -7.48 16.48 13.56
C ARG A 536 -8.40 17.23 14.53
N ASN A 537 -9.17 18.19 14.02
CA ASN A 537 -10.12 18.98 14.83
C ASN A 537 -11.26 18.12 15.38
N LEU A 538 -11.80 17.17 14.60
CA LEU A 538 -12.80 16.23 15.08
C LEU A 538 -12.25 15.30 16.19
N LEU A 539 -11.02 14.80 16.03
CA LEU A 539 -10.38 13.94 17.02
C LEU A 539 -10.07 14.70 18.32
N MET A 540 -9.65 15.97 18.24
CA MET A 540 -9.48 16.83 19.41
C MET A 540 -10.80 17.02 20.17
N LYS A 541 -11.91 17.29 19.46
CA LYS A 541 -13.24 17.43 20.07
C LYS A 541 -13.72 16.14 20.72
N LEU A 542 -13.47 14.99 20.09
CA LEU A 542 -13.76 13.69 20.69
C LEU A 542 -12.89 13.47 21.94
N ARG A 543 -11.59 13.77 21.88
CA ARG A 543 -10.68 13.62 23.03
C ARG A 543 -11.17 14.40 24.23
N GLN A 544 -11.50 15.66 24.05
CA GLN A 544 -12.10 16.49 25.10
C GLN A 544 -13.40 15.86 25.65
N SER A 545 -14.26 15.34 24.77
CA SER A 545 -15.50 14.69 25.18
C SER A 545 -15.27 13.43 26.01
N VAL A 546 -14.28 12.61 25.64
CA VAL A 546 -13.92 11.38 26.37
C VAL A 546 -13.32 11.73 27.73
N ASP A 547 -12.38 12.68 27.78
CA ASP A 547 -11.74 13.11 29.03
C ASP A 547 -12.78 13.69 30.02
N ASP A 548 -13.74 14.47 29.52
CA ASP A 548 -14.84 15.03 30.33
C ASP A 548 -15.79 13.97 30.90
N LEU A 549 -16.13 12.94 30.09
CA LEU A 549 -17.16 11.95 30.44
C LEU A 549 -16.60 10.76 31.23
N VAL A 550 -15.41 10.29 30.88
CA VAL A 550 -14.78 9.08 31.44
C VAL A 550 -13.79 9.45 32.55
N GLY A 551 -13.13 10.61 32.46
CA GLY A 551 -12.08 11.05 33.37
C GLY A 551 -10.73 10.35 33.14
N ASP A 552 -9.68 10.87 33.78
CA ASP A 552 -8.28 10.42 33.60
C ASP A 552 -8.04 8.96 34.02
N ASP A 553 -8.74 8.47 35.05
CA ASP A 553 -8.59 7.12 35.58
C ASP A 553 -9.73 6.16 35.16
N GLY A 554 -10.64 6.60 34.30
CA GLY A 554 -11.78 5.79 33.87
C GLY A 554 -11.39 4.66 32.91
N ASP A 555 -11.87 3.45 33.20
CA ASP A 555 -11.74 2.27 32.34
C ASP A 555 -12.83 2.30 31.27
N SER A 556 -12.47 2.59 30.02
CA SER A 556 -13.37 2.62 28.88
C SER A 556 -12.66 2.12 27.62
N ALA A 557 -13.34 1.26 26.86
CA ALA A 557 -12.85 0.74 25.59
C ALA A 557 -12.62 1.87 24.57
N VAL A 558 -13.49 2.88 24.56
CA VAL A 558 -13.36 4.05 23.67
C VAL A 558 -12.09 4.83 24.00
N LYS A 559 -11.79 5.01 25.29
CA LYS A 559 -10.60 5.72 25.72
C LYS A 559 -9.32 4.98 25.34
N GLN A 560 -9.28 3.66 25.54
CA GLN A 560 -8.15 2.83 25.15
C GLN A 560 -7.86 2.94 23.64
N GLU A 561 -8.88 2.76 22.79
CA GLU A 561 -8.72 2.85 21.33
C GLU A 561 -8.31 4.27 20.90
N LEU A 562 -8.82 5.31 21.58
CA LEU A 562 -8.45 6.70 21.29
C LEU A 562 -7.01 7.03 21.70
N ASP A 563 -6.53 6.50 22.83
CA ASP A 563 -5.14 6.65 23.28
C ASP A 563 -4.16 5.98 22.29
N GLU A 564 -4.48 4.76 21.83
CA GLU A 564 -3.69 4.05 20.81
C GLU A 564 -3.67 4.82 19.48
N LEU A 565 -4.83 5.33 19.05
CA LEU A 565 -4.93 6.16 17.85
C LEU A 565 -4.11 7.45 17.99
N GLN A 566 -4.19 8.12 19.14
CA GLN A 566 -3.46 9.36 19.42
C GLN A 566 -1.95 9.17 19.35
N GLU A 567 -1.41 8.12 19.99
CA GLU A 567 0.02 7.82 19.94
C GLU A 567 0.47 7.59 18.48
N TRP A 568 -0.36 6.90 17.70
CA TRP A 568 -0.07 6.65 16.31
C TRP A 568 -0.12 7.93 15.45
N VAL A 569 -1.18 8.76 15.52
CA VAL A 569 -1.27 10.00 14.72
C VAL A 569 -0.24 11.04 15.13
N LYS A 570 0.17 11.07 16.40
CA LYS A 570 1.29 11.90 16.85
C LYS A 570 2.60 11.46 16.23
N THR A 571 2.81 10.15 16.12
CA THR A 571 4.03 9.60 15.52
C THR A 571 4.07 9.78 13.99
N GLU A 572 2.93 9.60 13.32
CA GLU A 572 2.87 9.57 11.85
C GLU A 572 2.64 10.97 11.25
N TYR A 573 1.77 11.77 11.86
CA TYR A 573 1.31 13.06 11.33
C TYR A 573 1.65 14.26 12.21
N ASP A 574 2.35 14.06 13.34
CA ASP A 574 2.62 15.09 14.35
C ASP A 574 1.35 15.78 14.90
N TRP A 575 0.26 15.02 15.00
CA TRP A 575 -1.00 15.53 15.56
C TRP A 575 -1.03 15.33 17.07
N ASP A 576 -0.97 16.42 17.83
CA ASP A 576 -1.21 16.40 19.27
C ASP A 576 -2.68 16.76 19.58
N LEU A 577 -3.41 15.79 20.14
CA LEU A 577 -4.86 15.90 20.36
C LEU A 577 -5.23 16.48 21.75
N HIS A 578 -4.27 16.83 22.61
CA HIS A 578 -4.55 17.39 23.93
C HIS A 578 -4.88 18.89 23.87
N ARG A 579 -5.72 19.32 24.83
CA ARG A 579 -6.28 20.68 24.96
C ARG A 579 -5.27 21.85 24.90
N GLY A 580 -3.99 21.62 25.16
CA GLY A 580 -2.96 22.67 25.25
C GLY A 580 -1.91 22.68 24.13
N SER A 581 -2.07 21.88 23.07
CA SER A 581 -1.07 21.80 21.99
C SER A 581 -1.19 22.92 20.94
N VAL A 582 -2.35 23.58 20.84
CA VAL A 582 -2.61 24.64 19.86
C VAL A 582 -2.62 26.00 20.56
N VAL A 583 -1.43 26.51 20.91
CA VAL A 583 -1.27 27.91 21.34
C VAL A 583 -1.08 28.77 20.09
N ARG A 584 -2.06 29.62 19.77
CA ARG A 584 -1.88 30.67 18.75
C ARG A 584 -1.40 31.94 19.44
N GLN A 585 -0.23 32.42 19.03
CA GLN A 585 0.29 33.73 19.44
C GLN A 585 -0.23 34.82 18.51
N GLY A 586 -0.91 35.82 19.08
CA GLY A 586 -1.43 36.96 18.35
C GLY A 586 -1.25 38.27 19.12
N MET A 587 -0.99 39.37 18.41
CA MET A 587 -0.99 40.70 19.02
C MET A 587 -2.40 41.29 18.98
N LEU A 588 -2.97 41.54 20.16
CA LEU A 588 -4.26 42.21 20.31
C LEU A 588 -4.01 43.70 20.61
N GLN A 589 -4.56 44.58 19.79
CA GLN A 589 -4.50 46.03 20.02
C GLN A 589 -5.69 46.47 20.86
N LEU A 590 -5.43 46.95 22.09
CA LEU A 590 -6.46 47.45 23.00
C LEU A 590 -7.03 48.79 22.52
N GLU A 591 -8.20 49.18 23.02
CA GLU A 591 -8.86 50.47 22.68
C GLU A 591 -7.97 51.70 22.94
N ASP A 592 -7.00 51.55 23.84
CA ASP A 592 -6.03 52.58 24.21
C ASP A 592 -4.80 52.62 23.27
N GLY A 593 -4.75 51.74 22.26
CA GLY A 593 -3.67 51.65 21.26
C GLY A 593 -2.45 50.83 21.68
N GLU A 594 -2.48 50.20 22.86
CA GLU A 594 -1.43 49.27 23.31
C GLU A 594 -1.59 47.91 22.63
N GLU A 595 -0.51 47.42 22.01
CA GLU A 595 -0.43 46.08 21.42
C GLU A 595 0.07 45.10 22.50
N VAL A 596 -0.78 44.15 22.86
CA VAL A 596 -0.47 43.11 23.85
C VAL A 596 -0.37 41.78 23.13
N GLU A 597 0.78 41.10 23.29
CA GLU A 597 0.96 39.72 22.86
C GLU A 597 0.11 38.82 23.77
N MET A 598 -0.84 38.13 23.17
CA MET A 598 -1.80 37.29 23.87
C MET A 598 -1.74 35.88 23.26
N ASP A 599 -1.52 34.90 24.13
CA ASP A 599 -1.61 33.49 23.82
C ASP A 599 -3.10 33.10 23.89
N TRP A 600 -3.68 32.67 22.78
CA TRP A 600 -5.04 32.15 22.72
C TRP A 600 -5.00 30.63 22.49
N ASP A 601 -5.82 29.88 23.23
CA ASP A 601 -6.07 28.48 22.89
C ASP A 601 -6.82 28.48 21.55
N GLY A 602 -6.19 27.97 20.48
CA GLY A 602 -6.71 28.00 19.12
C GLY A 602 -8.01 27.20 18.90
N ASN A 603 -8.57 26.61 19.95
CA ASN A 603 -9.84 25.89 19.96
C ASN A 603 -11.04 26.84 20.15
N ASP A 604 -10.84 28.05 20.68
CA ASP A 604 -11.93 28.98 21.00
C ASP A 604 -12.46 29.75 19.77
N GLU A 605 -11.64 29.98 18.73
CA GLU A 605 -12.10 30.66 17.49
C GLU A 605 -12.98 29.76 16.61
N ASP A 606 -12.81 28.44 16.65
CA ASP A 606 -13.69 27.49 15.92
C ASP A 606 -15.06 27.35 16.59
N GLU A 607 -15.24 27.82 17.83
CA GLU A 607 -16.58 28.06 18.42
C GLU A 607 -17.21 29.36 17.88
N GLU A 608 -16.41 30.30 17.38
CA GLU A 608 -16.84 31.65 16.98
C GLU A 608 -17.00 31.84 15.45
N THR A 609 -16.65 30.84 14.63
CA THR A 609 -16.96 30.81 13.18
C THR A 609 -18.43 30.49 12.90
N GLY A 610 -19.35 31.32 13.41
CA GLY A 610 -20.47 31.84 12.63
C GLY A 610 -21.52 30.91 12.00
N GLU A 611 -21.54 29.59 12.25
CA GLU A 611 -22.61 28.72 11.71
C GLU A 611 -23.91 28.70 12.55
N TYR A 612 -24.03 29.59 13.54
CA TYR A 612 -25.21 29.67 14.40
C TYR A 612 -25.78 31.10 14.51
N ALA A 613 -26.23 31.65 13.38
CA ALA A 613 -27.25 32.70 13.40
C ALA A 613 -28.63 32.05 13.19
N PRO A 614 -29.49 31.90 14.22
CA PRO A 614 -30.88 31.56 13.98
C PRO A 614 -31.52 32.67 13.15
N MET A 615 -31.95 32.35 11.93
CA MET A 615 -32.83 33.25 11.17
C MET A 615 -34.06 33.52 12.03
N ILE A 616 -34.22 34.78 12.44
CA ILE A 616 -35.46 35.25 13.05
C ILE A 616 -36.53 35.10 11.96
N VAL A 617 -37.36 34.06 12.10
CA VAL A 617 -38.61 33.98 11.34
C VAL A 617 -39.57 34.92 12.06
N GLU A 618 -39.80 36.10 11.48
CA GLU A 618 -40.92 36.94 11.90
C GLU A 618 -42.22 36.15 11.75
N MET A 619 -43.04 36.18 12.79
CA MET A 619 -44.28 35.39 12.94
C MET A 619 -45.31 35.61 11.85
#